data_AF-A0A453QQ98-F1
#
_entry.id   AF-A0A453QQ98-F1
#
_cell.length_a   1.000
_cell.length_b   1.000
_cell.length_c   1.000
_cell.angle_alpha   90.00
_cell.angle_beta   90.00
_cell.angle_gamma   90.00
#
_symmetry.space_group_name_H-M   'P 1'
#
loop_
_entity.id
_entity.type
_entity.pdbx_description
1 polymer ?
#
loop_
_entity_poly.entity_id
_entity_poly.type
_entity_poly.pdbx_seq_one_letter_code
_entity_poly.pdbx_strand_id
1 'polypeptide(L)' 'MVFFVLLQLPIGTHEWSKLVTPEELVLALQRASISVEEMAGFFYNPLTREWSLSDDTSINYIAYGIKKSEAPSATPQ' A
#
# COMPACT_ATOMS: atom_id res chain seq x y z
N MET A 1 3.31 -13.17 3.29
CA MET A 1 2.91 -12.28 4.41
C MET A 1 2.53 -10.95 3.79
N VAL A 2 1.24 -10.66 3.67
CA VAL A 2 0.74 -9.40 3.11
C VAL A 2 0.23 -8.56 4.28
N PHE A 3 0.73 -7.34 4.42
CA PHE A 3 0.38 -6.44 5.52
C PHE A 3 -0.49 -5.32 4.96
N PHE A 4 -1.67 -5.11 5.52
CA PHE A 4 -2.56 -3.99 5.17
C PHE A 4 -2.46 -2.93 6.27
N VAL A 5 -1.97 -1.74 5.94
CA VAL A 5 -2.09 -0.56 6.82
C VAL A 5 -3.40 0.12 6.47
N LEU A 6 -4.39 0.02 7.35
CA LEU A 6 -5.67 0.73 7.26
C LEU A 6 -5.59 1.99 8.14
N LEU A 7 -5.62 3.16 7.53
CA LEU A 7 -5.74 4.45 8.23
C LEU A 7 -7.15 5.00 7.99
N GLN A 8 -8.14 4.49 8.73
CA GLN A 8 -9.43 5.17 8.90
C GLN A 8 -9.24 6.24 9.98
N LEU A 9 -9.22 7.50 9.60
CA LEU A 9 -8.89 8.59 10.52
C LEU A 9 -9.87 9.77 10.39
N PRO A 10 -10.37 10.30 11.53
CA PRO A 10 -11.38 11.35 11.55
C PRO A 10 -10.83 12.69 11.05
N ILE A 11 -11.62 13.37 10.22
CA ILE A 11 -11.35 14.71 9.70
C ILE A 11 -11.21 15.73 10.84
N GLY A 12 -10.02 16.30 11.04
CA GLY A 12 -9.85 17.50 11.87
C GLY A 12 -8.57 17.63 12.71
N THR A 13 -7.76 16.58 12.91
CA THR A 13 -6.53 16.66 13.72
C THR A 13 -5.28 16.03 13.09
N HIS A 14 -5.29 15.79 11.78
CA HIS A 14 -4.19 15.13 11.09
C HIS A 14 -3.09 16.09 10.68
N GLU A 15 -1.90 15.89 11.24
CA GLU A 15 -0.66 16.19 10.52
C GLU A 15 -0.56 15.23 9.32
N TRP A 16 -1.17 15.63 8.20
CA TRP A 16 -1.07 14.95 6.91
C TRP A 16 0.40 14.66 6.52
N SER A 17 1.34 15.47 7.04
CA SER A 17 2.79 15.30 6.89
C SER A 17 3.37 14.00 7.51
N LYS A 18 2.60 13.25 8.31
CA LYS A 18 3.03 11.95 8.87
C LYS A 18 2.53 10.75 8.08
N LEU A 19 1.68 10.97 7.08
CA LEU A 19 1.29 9.91 6.15
C LEU A 19 2.46 9.68 5.20
N VAL A 20 2.87 8.42 5.09
CA VAL A 20 3.77 7.98 4.03
C VAL A 20 3.12 8.41 2.71
N THR A 21 3.88 8.98 1.79
CA THR A 21 3.39 9.27 0.45
C THR A 21 3.35 7.99 -0.40
N PRO A 22 2.54 7.92 -1.47
CA PRO A 22 2.54 6.76 -2.37
C PRO A 22 3.95 6.45 -2.89
N GLU A 23 4.74 7.49 -3.19
CA GLU A 23 6.13 7.38 -3.64
C GLU A 23 7.03 6.76 -2.57
N GLU A 24 6.92 7.22 -1.32
CA GLU A 24 7.66 6.63 -0.20
C GLU A 24 7.26 5.18 0.07
N LEU A 25 5.99 4.83 -0.11
CA LEU A 25 5.52 3.45 -0.01
C LEU A 25 6.16 2.58 -1.10
N VAL A 26 6.15 3.02 -2.37
CA VAL A 26 6.81 2.30 -3.48
C VAL A 26 8.28 2.08 -3.16
N LEU A 27 8.98 3.13 -2.73
CA LEU A 27 10.41 3.05 -2.41
C LEU A 27 10.68 2.09 -1.24
N ALA A 28 9.83 2.10 -0.21
CA ALA A 28 9.94 1.17 0.91
C ALA A 28 9.71 -0.29 0.48
N LEU A 29 8.72 -0.54 -0.38
CA LEU A 29 8.42 -1.87 -0.92
C LEU A 29 9.53 -2.37 -1.84
N GLN A 30 10.04 -1.51 -2.72
CA GLN A 30 11.18 -1.83 -3.59
C GLN A 30 12.44 -2.18 -2.78
N ARG A 31 12.74 -1.43 -1.70
CA ARG A 31 13.84 -1.75 -0.79
C ARG A 31 13.67 -3.11 -0.09
N ALA A 32 12.42 -3.57 0.07
CA ALA A 32 12.10 -4.89 0.62
C ALA A 32 12.07 -6.00 -0.44
N SER A 33 12.55 -5.74 -1.67
CA SER A 33 12.47 -6.63 -2.83
C SER A 33 11.03 -6.99 -3.22
N ILE A 34 10.08 -6.08 -2.98
CA ILE A 34 8.68 -6.21 -3.37
C ILE A 34 8.45 -5.28 -4.57
N SER A 35 8.13 -5.88 -5.72
CA SER A 35 7.70 -5.15 -6.91
C SER A 35 6.22 -4.80 -6.76
N VAL A 36 5.89 -3.51 -6.74
CA VAL A 36 4.50 -3.03 -6.74
C VAL A 36 3.94 -3.19 -8.15
N GLU A 37 2.87 -3.97 -8.29
CA GLU A 37 2.22 -4.23 -9.57
C GLU A 37 0.99 -3.34 -9.75
N GLU A 38 0.24 -3.11 -8.67
CA GLU A 38 -1.01 -2.36 -8.71
C GLU A 38 -1.16 -1.48 -7.46
N MET A 39 -1.73 -0.30 -7.66
CA MET A 39 -2.20 0.57 -6.59
C MET A 39 -3.63 1.01 -6.89
N ALA A 40 -4.47 1.02 -5.86
CA ALA A 40 -5.84 1.49 -5.95
C ALA A 40 -6.22 2.25 -4.69
N GLY A 41 -7.10 3.23 -4.82
CA GLY A 41 -7.83 3.77 -3.70
C GLY A 41 -8.96 2.86 -3.27
N PHE A 42 -9.56 3.18 -2.14
CA PHE A 42 -10.74 2.49 -1.67
C PHE A 42 -11.60 3.43 -0.84
N PHE A 43 -12.92 3.23 -0.91
CA PHE A 43 -13.89 4.00 -0.14
C PHE A 43 -14.91 3.07 0.50
N TYR A 44 -15.45 3.51 1.63
CA TYR A 44 -16.51 2.83 2.33
C TYR A 44 -17.85 3.44 1.95
N ASN A 45 -18.79 2.62 1.49
CA ASN A 45 -20.14 3.05 1.25
C ASN A 45 -21.01 2.80 2.50
N PRO A 46 -21.42 3.84 3.25
CA PRO A 46 -22.22 3.63 4.46
C PRO A 46 -23.64 3.12 4.18
N LEU A 47 -24.15 3.30 2.96
CA LEU A 47 -25.49 2.86 2.57
C LEU A 47 -25.54 1.35 2.34
N THR A 48 -24.56 0.82 1.60
CA THR A 48 -24.47 -0.63 1.34
C THR A 48 -23.63 -1.37 2.40
N ARG A 49 -22.87 -0.63 3.21
CA ARG A 49 -21.93 -1.13 4.22
C ARG A 49 -20.80 -1.96 3.62
N GLU A 50 -20.43 -1.65 2.39
CA GLU A 50 -19.42 -2.35 1.63
C GLU A 50 -18.22 -1.44 1.34
N TRP A 51 -17.07 -2.07 1.17
CA TRP A 51 -15.86 -1.44 0.68
C TRP A 51 -15.78 -1.59 -0.83
N SER A 52 -15.41 -0.53 -1.53
CA SER A 52 -15.22 -0.54 -2.98
C SER A 52 -13.85 0.01 -3.33
N LEU A 53 -13.23 -0.57 -4.35
CA LEU A 53 -12.00 -0.04 -4.93
C LEU A 53 -12.32 1.17 -5.81
N SER A 54 -11.36 2.08 -5.90
CA SER A 54 -11.42 3.29 -6.69
C SER A 54 -10.07 3.53 -7.35
N ASP A 55 -10.05 4.12 -8.53
CA ASP A 55 -8.83 4.60 -9.16
C ASP A 55 -8.27 5.86 -8.47
N ASP A 56 -9.06 6.51 -7.60
CA ASP A 56 -8.62 7.70 -6.87
C ASP A 56 -7.76 7.34 -5.65
N THR A 57 -6.44 7.55 -5.78
CA THR A 57 -5.45 7.32 -4.71
C THR A 57 -5.12 8.58 -3.90
N SER A 58 -5.88 9.66 -4.07
CA SER A 58 -5.53 10.98 -3.51
C SER A 58 -5.78 11.10 -2.00
N ILE A 59 -6.71 10.28 -1.48
CA ILE A 59 -7.12 10.30 -0.07
C ILE A 59 -6.62 9.06 0.68
N ASN A 60 -6.78 7.88 0.08
CA ASN A 60 -6.36 6.59 0.63
C ASN A 60 -5.87 5.71 -0.51
N TYR A 61 -4.92 4.82 -0.23
CA TYR A 61 -4.38 3.92 -1.24
C TYR A 61 -3.97 2.58 -0.60
N ILE A 62 -4.12 1.52 -1.38
CA ILE A 62 -3.58 0.19 -1.13
C ILE A 62 -2.62 -0.17 -2.27
N ALA A 63 -1.59 -0.93 -1.94
CA ALA A 63 -0.61 -1.40 -2.92
C ALA A 63 -0.55 -2.93 -2.88
N TYR A 64 -0.62 -3.54 -4.05
CA TYR A 64 -0.37 -4.97 -4.25
C TYR A 64 0.99 -5.13 -4.91
N GLY A 65 1.79 -6.05 -4.39
CA GLY A 65 3.10 -6.33 -4.92
C GLY A 65 3.58 -7.73 -4.65
N ILE A 66 4.47 -8.20 -5.52
CA ILE A 66 5.04 -9.54 -5.45
C ILE A 66 6.46 -9.40 -4.92
N LYS A 67 6.75 -10.09 -3.82
CA LYS A 67 8.12 -10.22 -3.35
C LYS A 67 8.87 -11.10 -4.33
N LYS A 68 9.87 -10.55 -5.00
CA LYS A 68 10.80 -11.36 -5.79
C LYS A 68 11.60 -12.17 -4.78
N SER A 69 11.32 -13.47 -4.70
CA SER A 69 12.16 -14.39 -3.94
C SER A 69 13.53 -14.34 -4.61
N GLU A 70 14.52 -13.74 -3.96
CA GLU A 70 15.89 -14.13 -4.23
C GLU A 70 15.95 -15.65 -4.03
N ALA A 71 16.19 -16.38 -5.12
CA ALA A 71 16.67 -17.74 -5.00
C ALA A 71 17.95 -17.67 -4.15
N PRO A 72 18.17 -18.59 -3.19
CA PRO A 72 19.43 -18.62 -2.46
C PRO A 72 20.53 -18.68 -3.51
N SER A 73 21.40 -17.67 -3.47
CA SER A 73 22.64 -17.59 -4.22
C SER A 73 23.38 -18.91 -4.01
N ALA A 74 23.22 -19.83 -4.96
CA ALA A 74 24.07 -20.99 -5.07
C ALA A 74 25.43 -20.46 -5.49
N THR A 75 26.27 -20.19 -4.50
CA THR A 75 27.71 -20.08 -4.66
C THR A 75 28.21 -21.48 -5.04
N PRO A 76 28.69 -21.73 -6.27
CA PRO A 76 29.54 -22.88 -6.48
C PRO A 76 30.94 -22.45 -6.03
N GLN A 77 31.39 -23.00 -4.90
CA GLN A 77 32.84 -23.16 -4.67
C GLN A 77 33.37 -24.24 -5.62
#